data_AF-A0A1W9VGF8-F1
#
_entry.id   AF-A0A1W9VGF8-F1
#
_cell.length_a   1.000
_cell.length_b   1.000
_cell.length_c   1.000
_cell.angle_alpha   90.00
_cell.angle_beta   90.00
_cell.angle_gamma   90.00
#
_symmetry.space_group_name_H-M   'P 1'
#
loop_
_entity.id
_entity.type
_entity.pdbx_description
1 polymer ?
#
loop_
_entity_poly.entity_id
_entity_poly.type
_entity_poly.pdbx_seq_one_letter_code
_entity_poly.pdbx_strand_id
1 'polypeptide(L)'
;MIIAAMVSFSLREEGFVYMREGDRMKLPSGRYLNLEEFIFEHYPDGRPKSWISKVNISDSLDKDEEKYLISVNNPLRIDKLVFYQTGYRPANSPGETETV
;
A
#
# COMPACT_ATOMS: atom_id res chain seq x y z
N MET A 1 6.60 -6.96 -2.23
CA MET A 1 6.76 -5.63 -2.84
C MET A 1 5.85 -5.39 -4.05
N ILE A 2 4.53 -5.45 -3.84
CA ILE A 2 3.60 -4.47 -4.45
C ILE A 2 2.70 -4.05 -3.31
N ILE A 3 2.52 -2.75 -3.03
CA ILE A 3 1.49 -2.29 -2.11
C ILE A 3 1.00 -0.91 -2.53
N ALA A 4 -0.31 -0.88 -2.80
CA ALA A 4 -1.23 0.23 -3.05
C ALA A 4 -1.49 0.59 -4.53
N ALA A 5 -2.70 0.23 -4.99
CA ALA A 5 -3.38 0.94 -6.07
C ALA A 5 -4.20 2.07 -5.43
N MET A 6 -3.93 3.32 -5.80
CA MET A 6 -4.68 4.48 -5.34
C MET A 6 -5.79 4.78 -6.34
N VAL A 7 -7.05 4.71 -5.92
CA VAL A 7 -8.20 5.16 -6.72
C VAL A 7 -8.65 6.51 -6.17
N SER A 8 -8.42 7.58 -6.94
CA SER A 8 -8.89 8.94 -6.64
C SER A 8 -10.07 9.29 -7.52
N PHE A 9 -11.22 9.64 -6.93
CA PHE A 9 -12.42 10.00 -7.70
C PHE A 9 -12.60 11.52 -7.78
N SER A 10 -11.82 12.17 -8.65
CA SER A 10 -12.15 13.48 -9.26
C SER A 10 -11.18 13.72 -10.43
N LEU A 11 -11.62 13.43 -11.66
CA LEU A 11 -10.79 13.24 -12.88
C LEU A 11 -10.01 11.92 -12.88
N ARG A 12 -10.22 11.07 -13.89
CA ARG A 12 -9.83 9.64 -13.89
C ARG A 12 -8.34 9.50 -14.19
N GLU A 13 -7.51 9.55 -13.15
CA GLU A 13 -6.11 9.10 -13.20
C GLU A 13 -5.95 7.92 -12.24
N GLU A 14 -5.66 6.74 -12.79
CA GLU A 14 -5.37 5.51 -12.04
C GLU A 14 -3.86 5.43 -11.80
N GLY A 15 -3.44 5.36 -10.54
CA GLY A 15 -2.04 5.33 -10.15
C GLY A 15 -1.67 4.06 -9.38
N PHE A 16 -0.54 3.47 -9.74
CA PHE A 16 0.07 2.36 -8.99
C PHE A 16 1.30 2.90 -8.25
N VAL A 17 1.38 2.63 -6.95
CA VAL A 17 2.59 2.91 -6.17
C VAL A 17 3.14 1.63 -5.57
N TYR A 18 4.46 1.58 -5.44
CA TYR A 18 5.17 0.47 -4.80
C TYR A 18 5.85 1.01 -3.55
N MET A 19 5.23 0.76 -2.39
CA MET A 19 5.82 1.14 -1.11
C MET A 19 6.58 -0.02 -0.47
N ARG A 20 7.61 0.32 0.29
CA ARG A 20 8.37 -0.57 1.17
C ARG A 20 8.08 -0.19 2.62
N GLU A 21 8.35 -1.09 3.55
CA GLU A 21 8.26 -0.76 4.98
C GLU A 21 9.20 0.42 5.29
N GLY A 22 8.66 1.44 5.97
CA GLY A 22 9.29 2.74 6.20
C GLY A 22 9.15 3.76 5.06
N ASP A 23 8.53 3.39 3.93
CA ASP A 23 8.29 4.30 2.81
C ASP A 23 7.06 5.18 3.07
N ARG A 24 7.11 6.42 2.59
CA ARG A 24 6.04 7.41 2.78
C ARG A 24 5.60 8.05 1.47
N MET A 25 4.29 8.27 1.36
CA MET A 25 3.66 8.97 0.26
C MET A 25 2.86 10.17 0.77
N LYS A 26 2.90 11.29 0.03
CA LYS A 26 2.01 12.42 0.26
C LYS A 26 0.69 12.20 -0.46
N LEU A 27 -0.41 12.34 0.28
CA LEU A 27 -1.76 12.26 -0.26
C LEU A 27 -2.20 13.61 -0.84
N PRO A 28 -3.10 13.62 -1.85
CA PRO A 28 -3.73 14.84 -2.36
C PRO A 28 -4.36 15.73 -1.28
N SER A 29 -4.87 15.13 -0.19
CA SER A 29 -5.42 15.83 0.97
C SER A 29 -4.38 16.64 1.77
N GLY A 30 -3.08 16.49 1.49
CA GLY A 30 -1.98 17.10 2.23
C GLY A 30 -1.39 16.23 3.34
N ARG A 31 -2.08 15.13 3.69
CA ARG A 31 -1.64 14.12 4.67
C ARG A 31 -0.54 13.20 4.13
N TYR A 32 0.08 12.42 5.00
CA TYR A 32 1.08 11.42 4.65
C TYR A 32 0.58 10.03 4.97
N LEU A 33 0.73 9.11 4.02
CA LEU A 33 0.55 7.67 4.24
C LEU A 33 1.93 7.05 4.38
N ASN A 34 2.19 6.42 5.53
CA ASN A 34 3.42 5.70 5.83
C ASN A 34 3.12 4.20 5.92
N LEU A 35 3.91 3.38 5.24
CA LEU A 35 3.81 1.93 5.39
C LEU A 35 4.71 1.49 6.55
N GLU A 36 4.13 1.19 7.71
CA GLU A 36 4.91 0.77 8.88
C GLU A 36 5.43 -0.65 8.74
N GLU A 37 4.55 -1.58 8.36
CA GLU A 37 4.86 -3.00 8.38
C GLU A 37 4.07 -3.75 7.30
N PHE A 38 4.69 -4.78 6.75
CA PHE A 38 4.04 -5.68 5.81
C PHE A 38 4.11 -7.13 6.31
N ILE A 39 2.95 -7.66 6.68
CA ILE A 39 2.82 -9.04 7.12
C ILE A 39 2.44 -9.89 5.92
N PHE A 40 3.24 -10.91 5.62
CA PHE A 40 2.92 -11.92 4.62
C PHE A 40 2.75 -13.29 5.29
N GLU A 41 1.51 -13.73 5.39
CA GLU A 41 1.17 -15.06 5.90
C GLU A 41 1.23 -16.08 4.76
N HIS A 42 1.95 -17.17 5.01
CA HIS A 42 1.93 -18.37 4.18
C HIS A 42 1.21 -19.50 4.93
N TYR A 43 0.58 -20.41 4.19
CA TYR A 43 0.24 -21.73 4.71
C TYR A 43 1.53 -22.52 5.01
N PRO A 44 1.47 -23.58 5.84
CA PRO A 44 2.61 -24.47 6.09
C PRO A 44 3.22 -25.07 4.80
N ASP A 45 2.38 -25.16 3.77
CA ASP A 45 2.66 -25.64 2.42
C ASP A 45 3.36 -24.58 1.52
N GLY A 46 3.67 -23.40 2.04
CA GLY A 46 4.34 -22.31 1.32
C GLY A 46 3.43 -21.49 0.39
N ARG A 47 2.15 -21.84 0.26
CA ARG A 47 1.18 -21.04 -0.50
C ARG A 47 0.86 -19.72 0.20
N PRO A 48 0.72 -18.60 -0.53
CA PRO A 48 0.33 -17.33 0.07
C PRO A 48 -1.09 -17.45 0.65
N LYS A 49 -1.23 -17.11 1.93
CA LYS A 49 -2.50 -17.18 2.66
C LYS A 49 -3.17 -15.82 2.71
N SER A 50 -2.43 -14.83 3.22
CA SER A 50 -2.91 -13.47 3.38
C SER A 50 -1.72 -12.54 3.41
N TRP A 51 -1.94 -11.29 3.03
CA TRP A 51 -0.98 -10.24 3.28
C TRP A 51 -1.69 -9.00 3.78
N ILE A 52 -1.08 -8.37 4.78
CA ILE A 52 -1.66 -7.26 5.52
C ILE A 52 -0.63 -6.14 5.54
N SER A 53 -1.05 -4.97 5.09
CA SER A 53 -0.24 -3.75 5.15
C SER A 53 -0.69 -2.91 6.33
N LYS A 54 0.19 -2.69 7.31
CA LYS A 54 -0.05 -1.75 8.39
C LYS A 54 0.41 -0.37 7.92
N VAL A 55 -0.53 0.54 7.75
CA VAL A 55 -0.23 1.91 7.35
C VAL A 55 -0.59 2.88 8.46
N ASN A 56 0.18 3.94 8.58
CA ASN A 56 -0.08 5.07 9.46
C ASN A 56 -0.45 6.27 8.58
N ILE A 57 -1.44 7.06 8.99
CA ILE A 57 -1.80 8.28 8.29
C ILE A 57 -1.62 9.48 9.21
N SER A 58 -0.69 10.35 8.83
CA SER A 58 -0.28 11.49 9.64
C SER A 58 -0.54 12.80 8.90
N ASP A 59 -1.05 13.81 9.61
CA ASP A 59 -1.20 15.18 9.08
C ASP A 59 0.14 15.93 8.97
N SER A 60 1.23 15.39 9.53
CA SER A 60 2.55 16.01 9.54
C SER A 60 3.67 14.98 9.66
N LEU A 61 4.92 15.40 9.41
CA LEU A 61 6.09 14.52 9.44
C LEU A 61 6.37 13.87 10.80
N ASP A 62 5.92 14.51 11.88
CA ASP A 62 6.36 14.24 13.27
C ASP A 62 5.22 13.77 14.19
N LYS A 63 4.03 13.51 13.63
CA LYS A 63 2.86 13.09 14.42
C LYS A 63 2.55 11.61 14.22
N ASP A 64 2.36 10.93 15.33
CA ASP A 64 1.84 9.57 15.40
C ASP A 64 0.31 9.62 15.24
N GLU A 65 -0.22 9.42 14.03
CA GLU A 65 -1.68 9.40 13.84
C GLU A 65 -2.21 8.21 13.02
N GLU A 66 -3.36 7.74 13.46
CA GLU A 66 -4.21 6.64 13.01
C GLU A 66 -3.56 5.49 12.20
N LYS A 67 -3.52 4.31 12.85
CA LYS A 67 -3.05 3.06 12.26
C LYS A 67 -4.21 2.34 11.58
N TYR A 68 -4.01 1.99 10.32
CA TYR A 68 -4.96 1.25 9.50
C TYR A 68 -4.36 -0.04 8.95
N LEU A 69 -5.23 -1.01 8.71
CA LEU A 69 -4.88 -2.27 8.08
C LEU A 69 -5.47 -2.29 6.68
N ILE A 70 -4.64 -2.59 5.68
CA ILE A 70 -5.08 -2.84 4.31
C ILE A 70 -4.88 -4.32 4.00
N SER A 71 -5.88 -4.95 3.42
CA SER A 71 -5.78 -6.31 2.88
C SER A 71 -6.63 -6.45 1.61
N VAL A 72 -6.44 -7.53 0.83
CA VAL A 72 -7.08 -7.73 -0.49
C VAL A 72 -8.60 -7.53 -0.46
N ASN A 73 -9.27 -7.96 0.61
CA ASN A 73 -10.72 -7.84 0.79
C ASN A 73 -11.12 -6.71 1.74
N ASN A 74 -10.15 -5.95 2.27
CA ASN A 74 -10.39 -4.85 3.18
C ASN A 74 -9.63 -3.61 2.67
N PRO A 75 -10.18 -2.90 1.66
CA PRO A 75 -9.56 -1.70 1.14
C PRO A 75 -9.67 -0.56 2.16
N LEU A 76 -8.62 0.25 2.26
CA LEU A 76 -8.64 1.44 3.10
C LEU A 76 -9.32 2.59 2.36
N ARG A 77 -10.31 3.20 3.00
CA ARG A 77 -11.01 4.38 2.49
C ARG A 77 -10.67 5.56 3.38
N ILE A 78 -10.05 6.58 2.81
CA ILE A 78 -9.76 7.82 3.53
C ILE A 78 -9.95 9.02 2.61
N ASP A 79 -10.58 10.07 3.14
CA ASP A 79 -11.05 11.21 2.35
C ASP A 79 -11.94 10.77 1.17
N LYS A 80 -11.44 10.96 -0.05
CA LYS A 80 -12.08 10.60 -1.32
C LYS A 80 -11.26 9.55 -2.08
N LEU A 81 -10.32 8.92 -1.38
CA LEU A 81 -9.38 7.94 -1.91
C LEU A 81 -9.76 6.55 -1.42
N VAL A 82 -9.63 5.57 -2.30
CA VAL A 82 -9.72 4.16 -1.93
C VAL A 82 -8.43 3.47 -2.31
N PHE A 83 -7.77 2.91 -1.31
CA PHE A 83 -6.55 2.15 -1.46
C PHE A 83 -6.89 0.66 -1.55
N TYR A 84 -6.68 0.12 -2.73
CA TYR A 84 -6.85 -1.31 -2.98
C TYR A 84 -5.49 -1.99 -2.94
N GLN A 85 -5.49 -3.23 -2.45
CA GLN A 85 -4.31 -4.06 -2.49
C GLN A 85 -4.45 -5.10 -3.59
N THR A 86 -3.74 -4.88 -4.70
CA THR A 86 -3.92 -5.63 -5.96
C THR A 86 -2.89 -6.73 -6.18
N GLY A 87 -1.78 -6.76 -5.43
CA GLY A 87 -0.79 -7.82 -5.58
C GLY A 87 0.37 -7.72 -4.60
N TYR A 88 1.36 -8.61 -4.76
CA TYR A 88 2.65 -8.63 -4.07
C TYR A 88 3.74 -9.13 -5.03
N ARG A 89 4.90 -8.45 -5.09
CA ARG A 89 6.09 -8.85 -5.87
C ARG A 89 7.26 -9.09 -4.92
N PRO A 90 7.80 -10.30 -4.75
CA PRO A 90 8.94 -10.50 -3.85
C PRO A 90 10.14 -9.66 -4.32
N ALA A 91 10.86 -9.05 -3.39
CA ALA A 91 11.98 -8.13 -3.65
C ALA A 91 13.16 -8.78 -4.43
N ASN A 92 13.10 -10.09 -4.66
CA ASN A 92 14.13 -10.90 -5.28
C ASN A 92 13.64 -11.56 -6.58
N SER A 93 12.82 -10.87 -7.38
CA SER A 93 12.45 -11.34 -8.73
C SER A 93 13.48 -10.83 -9.76
N PRO A 94 14.32 -11.69 -10.35
CA PRO A 94 15.13 -11.30 -11.49
C PRO A 94 14.23 -11.16 -12.73
N GLY A 95 14.10 -9.93 -13.24
CA GLY A 95 13.61 -9.66 -14.59
C GLY A 95 12.18 -9.15 -14.68
N GLU A 96 12.03 -7.82 -14.74
CA GLU A 96 11.12 -7.13 -15.64
C GLU A 96 11.74 -5.74 -15.87
N THR A 97 12.79 -5.71 -16.68
CA THR A 97 13.22 -4.51 -17.41
C THR A 97 12.07 -4.07 -18.30
N GLU A 98 11.66 -2.82 -18.13
CA GLU A 98 11.33 -1.87 -19.21
C GLU A 98 10.88 -2.52 -20.52
N THR A 99 9.57 -2.56 -20.77
CA THR A 99 9.06 -2.49 -22.15
C THR A 99 8.66 -1.06 -22.44
N VAL A 100 9.49 -0.47 -23.30
CA VAL A 100 9.32 0.76 -24.08
C VAL A 100 7.96 0.86 -24.78
#